data_AF-A0A8I0MRH8-F1
#
_entry.id   AF-A0A8I0MRH8-F1
#
_cell.length_a   1.000
_cell.length_b   1.000
_cell.length_c   1.000
_cell.angle_alpha   90.00
_cell.angle_beta   90.00
_cell.angle_gamma   90.00
#
_symmetry.space_group_name_H-M   'P 1'
#
loop_
_entity.id
_entity.type
_entity.pdbx_description
1 polymer ?
#
loop_
_entity_poly.entity_id
_entity_poly.type
_entity_poly.pdbx_seq_one_letter_code
_entity_poly.pdbx_strand_id
1 'polypeptide(L)'
;FAQYQFDFGLRPSIAYLVSKGVDLGGQDRDGNGNARYTDKDLVKYVDVGMTYYFNKNMSTYVDYKINLLDNDDHFYADNGIATDDIVALGLVYQF
;
A
#
# COMPACT_ATOMS: atom_id res chain seq x y z
N PHE A 1 0.84 -12.26 -1.27
CA PHE A 1 0.27 -12.21 0.09
C PHE A 1 0.51 -13.56 0.74
N ALA A 2 1.07 -13.56 1.95
CA ALA A 2 1.33 -14.75 2.75
C ALA A 2 0.83 -14.50 4.17
N GLN A 3 0.28 -15.54 4.80
CA GLN A 3 -0.26 -15.47 6.16
C GLN A 3 -0.11 -16.82 6.85
N TYR A 4 -0.11 -16.80 8.18
CA TYR A 4 -0.10 -18.01 8.99
C TYR A 4 -1.12 -17.89 10.11
N GLN A 5 -1.91 -18.94 10.35
CA GLN A 5 -2.88 -18.97 11.44
C GLN A 5 -2.34 -19.84 12.57
N PHE A 6 -2.12 -19.25 13.73
CA PHE A 6 -1.80 -19.98 14.95
C PHE A 6 -3.07 -20.51 15.62
N ASP A 7 -2.95 -21.65 16.30
CA ASP A 7 -4.04 -22.30 17.02
C ASP A 7 -4.63 -21.42 18.14
N PHE A 8 -3.82 -20.52 18.72
CA PHE A 8 -4.25 -19.59 19.77
C PHE A 8 -4.94 -18.32 19.25
N GLY A 9 -5.25 -18.24 17.95
CA GLY A 9 -6.07 -17.18 17.35
C GLY A 9 -5.28 -16.02 16.74
N LEU A 10 -3.95 -15.95 16.87
CA LEU A 10 -3.14 -14.95 16.16
C LEU A 10 -2.95 -15.33 14.68
N ARG A 11 -3.06 -14.34 13.80
CA ARG A 11 -2.86 -14.49 12.36
C ARG A 11 -2.01 -13.35 11.81
N PRO A 12 -0.67 -13.47 11.79
CA PRO A 12 0.17 -12.53 11.05
C PRO A 12 -0.01 -12.66 9.53
N SER A 13 0.22 -11.56 8.83
CA SER A 13 0.21 -11.47 7.37
C SER A 13 1.29 -10.54 6.85
N ILE A 14 1.75 -10.85 5.64
CA ILE A 14 2.63 -10.00 4.84
C ILE A 14 2.14 -9.95 3.39
N ALA A 15 2.11 -8.76 2.82
CA ALA A 15 1.76 -8.53 1.42
C ALA A 15 2.79 -7.61 0.77
N TYR A 16 2.94 -7.77 -0.54
CA TYR A 16 3.66 -6.84 -1.40
C TYR A 16 2.76 -6.56 -2.59
N LEU A 17 2.42 -5.29 -2.81
CA LEU A 17 1.63 -4.85 -3.95
C LEU A 17 2.44 -3.89 -4.80
N VAL A 18 2.41 -4.15 -6.11
CA VAL A 18 3.00 -3.30 -7.14
C VAL A 18 2.00 -3.13 -8.26
N SER A 19 1.80 -1.89 -8.68
CA SER A 19 1.12 -1.51 -9.90
C SER A 19 2.00 -0.51 -10.63
N LYS A 20 2.43 -0.86 -11.84
CA LYS A 20 3.28 -0.02 -12.67
C LYS A 20 2.47 0.49 -13.86
N GLY A 21 2.39 1.81 -13.99
CA GLY A 21 1.89 2.47 -15.20
C GLY A 21 2.99 2.51 -16.26
N VAL A 22 2.63 2.11 -17.47
CA VAL A 22 3.52 2.10 -18.63
C VAL A 22 3.03 3.14 -19.63
N ASP A 23 3.96 3.84 -20.27
CA ASP A 23 3.67 4.87 -21.28
C ASP A 23 2.67 5.93 -20.78
N LEU A 24 2.92 6.47 -19.58
CA LEU A 24 2.13 7.58 -19.04
C LEU A 24 2.54 8.88 -19.76
N GLY A 25 1.70 9.33 -20.68
CA GLY A 25 1.94 10.53 -21.48
C GLY A 25 1.63 11.82 -20.71
N GLY A 26 2.41 12.87 -20.97
CA GLY A 26 2.16 14.21 -20.43
C GLY A 26 2.56 14.43 -18.98
N GLN A 27 3.16 13.41 -18.36
CA GLN A 27 3.65 13.42 -16.98
C GLN A 27 5.12 13.88 -16.87
N ASP A 28 5.81 13.95 -18.00
CA ASP A 28 7.17 14.48 -18.11
C ASP A 28 7.26 15.34 -19.39
N ARG A 29 8.16 16.33 -19.40
CA ARG A 29 8.40 17.21 -20.56
C ARG A 29 9.87 17.24 -20.90
N ASP A 30 10.19 17.19 -22.20
CA ASP A 30 11.57 17.41 -22.65
C ASP A 30 12.01 18.88 -22.47
N GLY A 31 13.30 19.16 -22.71
CA GLY A 31 13.85 20.52 -22.63
C GLY A 31 13.24 21.52 -23.63
N ASN A 32 12.43 21.05 -24.59
CA ASN A 32 11.71 21.85 -25.56
C ASN A 32 10.21 21.99 -25.21
N GLY A 33 9.78 21.43 -24.08
CA GLY A 33 8.41 21.50 -23.57
C GLY A 33 7.45 20.44 -24.15
N ASN A 34 7.94 19.49 -24.94
CA ASN A 34 7.10 18.43 -25.50
C ASN A 34 6.80 17.36 -24.45
N ALA A 35 5.56 16.90 -24.41
CA ALA A 35 5.15 15.80 -23.54
C ALA A 35 5.90 14.50 -23.89
N ARG A 36 6.43 13.84 -22.88
CA ARG A 36 7.05 12.51 -22.98
C ARG A 36 6.17 11.46 -22.34
N TYR A 37 6.39 10.23 -22.78
CA TYR A 37 5.88 9.03 -22.14
C TYR A 37 6.89 8.56 -21.10
N THR A 38 6.40 8.24 -19.90
CA THR A 38 7.23 7.76 -18.81
C THR A 38 6.55 6.61 -18.08
N ASP A 39 7.38 5.73 -17.52
CA ASP A 39 6.95 4.61 -16.70
C ASP A 39 7.01 5.04 -15.23
N LYS A 40 5.91 4.87 -14.49
CA LYS A 40 5.86 5.19 -13.05
C LYS A 40 5.14 4.10 -12.26
N ASP A 41 5.62 3.82 -11.06
CA ASP A 41 4.93 2.93 -10.13
C ASP A 41 3.72 3.69 -9.55
N LEU A 42 2.49 3.29 -9.86
CA LEU A 42 1.29 3.97 -9.34
C LEU A 42 0.93 3.53 -7.92
N VAL A 43 1.26 2.29 -7.60
CA VAL A 43 1.10 1.70 -6.27
C VAL A 43 2.33 0.85 -6.01
N LYS A 44 3.00 1.07 -4.88
CA LYS A 44 4.09 0.21 -4.44
C LYS A 44 4.15 0.23 -2.93
N TYR A 45 3.80 -0.88 -2.28
CA TYR A 45 3.88 -0.94 -0.83
C TYR A 45 4.09 -2.37 -0.33
N VAL A 46 4.69 -2.47 0.84
CA VAL A 46 4.69 -3.67 1.67
C VAL A 46 3.67 -3.47 2.77
N ASP A 47 2.83 -4.47 2.99
CA ASP A 47 1.89 -4.50 4.11
C ASP A 47 2.33 -5.58 5.08
N VAL A 48 2.42 -5.22 6.35
CA VAL A 48 2.71 -6.16 7.44
C VAL A 48 1.64 -5.95 8.49
N GLY A 49 0.96 -7.05 8.84
CA GLY A 49 -0.19 -6.98 9.72
C GLY A 49 -0.32 -8.19 10.61
N MET A 50 -1.19 -8.07 11.60
CA MET A 50 -1.65 -9.20 12.38
C MET A 50 -3.09 -8.98 12.83
N THR A 51 -3.87 -10.04 12.75
CA THR A 51 -5.21 -10.10 13.35
C THR A 51 -5.17 -11.06 14.53
N TYR A 52 -5.75 -10.66 15.67
CA TYR A 52 -5.97 -11.53 16.81
C TYR A 52 -7.46 -11.83 16.98
N TYR A 53 -7.81 -13.11 16.91
CA TYR A 53 -9.16 -13.60 17.11
C TYR A 53 -9.37 -14.02 18.55
N PHE A 54 -10.17 -13.27 19.31
CA PHE A 54 -10.58 -13.66 20.68
C PHE A 54 -11.57 -14.83 20.63
N ASN A 55 -12.52 -14.76 19.70
CA ASN A 55 -13.50 -15.79 19.38
C ASN A 55 -14.08 -15.53 17.97
N LYS A 56 -15.09 -16.32 17.55
CA LYS A 56 -15.73 -16.17 16.22
C LYS A 56 -16.43 -14.82 16.02
N ASN A 57 -16.70 -14.09 17.09
CA ASN A 57 -17.51 -12.89 17.12
C ASN A 57 -16.69 -11.63 17.42
N MET A 58 -15.41 -11.75 17.80
CA MET A 58 -14.59 -10.62 18.22
C MET A 58 -13.13 -10.79 17.80
N SER A 59 -12.60 -9.76 17.14
CA SER A 59 -11.19 -9.69 16.75
C SER A 59 -10.64 -8.27 16.85
N THR A 60 -9.33 -8.16 16.90
CA THR A 60 -8.62 -6.89 16.74
C THR A 60 -7.52 -7.08 15.70
N TYR A 61 -7.13 -6.00 15.03
CA TYR A 61 -6.07 -6.06 14.04
C TYR A 61 -5.20 -4.80 14.08
N VAL A 62 -3.95 -4.99 13.66
CA VAL A 62 -3.02 -3.92 13.31
C VAL A 62 -2.46 -4.23 11.94
N ASP A 63 -2.48 -3.24 11.05
CA ASP A 63 -1.85 -3.31 9.74
C ASP A 63 -0.94 -2.10 9.57
N TYR A 64 0.23 -2.32 8.98
CA TYR A 64 1.19 -1.28 8.65
C TYR A 64 1.52 -1.35 7.16
N LYS A 65 1.01 -0.37 6.43
CA LYS A 65 1.32 -0.13 5.02
C LYS A 65 2.57 0.74 4.95
N ILE A 66 3.67 0.13 4.54
CA ILE A 66 4.95 0.77 4.25
C ILE A 66 4.96 1.12 2.76
N ASN A 67 4.80 2.40 2.46
CA ASN A 67 4.76 2.90 1.11
C ASN A 67 6.19 2.99 0.55
N LEU A 68 6.37 2.49 -0.66
CA LEU A 68 7.68 2.39 -1.33
C LEU A 68 7.76 3.30 -2.56
N LEU A 69 6.77 4.18 -2.74
CA LEU A 69 6.82 5.24 -3.72
C LEU A 69 7.83 6.31 -3.28
N ASP A 70 8.53 6.89 -4.24
CA ASP A 70 9.52 7.93 -3.98
C ASP A 70 8.82 9.26 -3.68
N ASN A 71 8.88 9.72 -2.43
CA ASN A 71 8.25 10.98 -2.02
C ASN A 71 8.82 12.21 -2.73
N ASP A 72 10.09 12.15 -3.16
CA ASP A 72 10.74 13.30 -3.80
C ASP A 72 10.39 13.43 -5.30
N ASP A 73 9.61 12.49 -5.85
CA ASP A 73 9.15 12.54 -7.24
C ASP A 73 7.85 13.34 -7.36
N HIS A 74 7.96 14.54 -7.96
CA HIS A 74 6.86 15.47 -8.21
C HIS A 74 5.65 14.82 -8.88
N PHE A 75 5.86 13.75 -9.67
CA PHE A 75 4.78 12.98 -10.27
C PHE A 75 3.70 12.57 -9.26
N TYR A 76 4.08 12.13 -8.06
CA TYR A 76 3.12 11.66 -7.07
C TYR A 76 2.33 12.82 -6.46
N ALA A 77 3.01 13.91 -6.11
CA ALA A 77 2.36 15.10 -5.58
C ALA A 77 1.39 15.73 -6.60
N ASP A 78 1.81 15.84 -7.86
CA ASP A 78 1.03 16.46 -8.95
C ASP A 78 -0.23 15.65 -9.31
N ASN A 79 -0.20 14.33 -9.11
CA ASN A 79 -1.33 13.44 -9.38
C ASN A 79 -2.11 13.03 -8.11
N GLY A 80 -1.78 13.63 -6.95
CA GLY A 80 -2.47 13.35 -5.69
C GLY A 80 -2.28 11.91 -5.18
N ILE A 81 -1.17 11.26 -5.53
CA ILE A 81 -0.82 9.92 -5.08
C ILE A 81 -0.09 10.04 -3.74
N ALA A 82 -0.70 9.52 -2.68
CA ALA A 82 -0.08 9.52 -1.35
C ALA A 82 1.15 8.58 -1.30
N THR A 83 2.29 9.13 -0.89
CA THR A 83 3.57 8.44 -0.71
C THR A 83 3.86 8.11 0.76
N ASP A 84 3.03 8.61 1.67
CA ASP A 84 3.18 8.35 3.11
C ASP A 84 2.80 6.91 3.49
N ASP A 85 3.39 6.47 4.60
CA ASP A 85 3.04 5.25 5.31
C ASP A 85 1.71 5.38 6.06
N ILE A 86 1.03 4.25 6.29
CA ILE A 86 -0.24 4.23 7.03
C ILE A 86 -0.24 3.10 8.05
N VAL A 87 -0.62 3.42 9.29
CA VAL A 87 -0.91 2.43 10.34
C VAL A 87 -2.42 2.38 10.57
N ALA A 88 -3.00 1.19 10.51
CA ALA A 88 -4.39 0.93 10.84
C ALA A 88 -4.49 0.08 12.10
N LEU A 89 -5.42 0.42 12.97
CA LEU A 89 -5.76 -0.31 14.18
C LEU A 89 -7.28 -0.42 14.27
N GLY A 90 -7.78 -1.59 14.62
CA GLY A 90 -9.22 -1.81 14.69
C GLY A 90 -9.63 -2.87 15.69
N LEU A 91 -10.86 -2.75 16.16
CA LEU A 91 -11.58 -3.76 16.91
C LEU A 91 -12.88 -4.05 16.18
N VAL A 92 -13.12 -5.32 15.90
CA VAL A 92 -14.27 -5.79 15.12
C VAL A 92 -15.08 -6.71 16.00
N TYR A 93 -16.37 -6.40 16.08
CA TYR A 93 -17.38 -7.28 16.69
C TYR A 93 -18.41 -7.65 15.62
N GLN A 94 -18.73 -8.93 15.49
CA GLN A 94 -19.63 -9.49 14.48
C GLN A 94 -20.61 -10.48 15.11
N PHE A 95 -21.85 -10.50 14.61
CA PHE A 95 -22.95 -11.35 15.07
C PHE A 95 -23.19 -12.53 14.13
#